data_AF-A0A5B0MJJ8-F1
#
_entry.id   AF-A0A5B0MJJ8-F1
#
_cell.length_a   1.000
_cell.length_b   1.000
_cell.length_c   1.000
_cell.angle_alpha   90.00
_cell.angle_beta   90.00
_cell.angle_gamma   90.00
#
_symmetry.space_group_name_H-M   'P 1'
#
loop_
_entity.id
_entity.type
_entity.pdbx_description
1 polymer ?
#
loop_
_entity_poly.entity_id
_entity_poly.type
_entity_poly.pdbx_seq_one_letter_code
_entity_poly.pdbx_strand_id
1 'polypeptide(L)'
;MVFSRLLGSGEWNHADLVKYLVSVKDILTDTEVDKLRQTSWLPKEGEPKAIPPPGPDGQALKPKTKRYFASQLYEPSVANQELQLPLVEWPGKWRSTSEEAKLLFFLGLNKMPSVDALLDLAANPKDVQLREKALQFFLEHFADYRAVYRPNSEMPAFVPCDGGLFKTW
;
A
#
# COMPACT_ATOMS: atom_id res chain seq x y z
N MET A 1 -3.09 -24.00 -3.19
CA MET A 1 -1.93 -23.67 -4.05
C MET A 1 -0.65 -23.92 -3.28
N VAL A 2 0.50 -24.10 -3.94
CA VAL A 2 1.79 -24.36 -3.26
C VAL A 2 2.17 -23.19 -2.34
N PHE A 3 1.81 -21.95 -2.72
CA PHE A 3 2.11 -20.71 -1.98
C PHE A 3 1.54 -20.66 -0.55
N SER A 4 0.32 -21.13 -0.33
CA SER A 4 -0.29 -21.16 1.00
C SER A 4 0.41 -22.15 1.93
N ARG A 5 1.05 -23.19 1.37
CA ARG A 5 1.90 -24.12 2.12
C ARG A 5 3.26 -23.49 2.45
N LEU A 6 3.87 -22.77 1.50
CA LEU A 6 5.15 -22.07 1.69
C LEU A 6 5.08 -21.00 2.79
N LEU A 7 4.00 -20.21 2.83
CA LEU A 7 3.80 -19.18 3.87
C LEU A 7 3.36 -19.75 5.23
N GLY A 8 3.08 -21.05 5.31
CA GLY A 8 2.62 -21.75 6.51
C GLY A 8 3.69 -22.57 7.23
N SER A 9 4.78 -22.93 6.53
CA SER A 9 5.87 -23.74 7.10
C SER A 9 6.80 -22.97 8.03
N GLY A 10 6.73 -21.63 8.04
CA GLY A 10 7.48 -20.76 8.96
C GLY A 10 8.94 -20.51 8.57
N GLU A 11 9.48 -21.23 7.59
CA GLU A 11 10.85 -21.04 7.10
C GLU A 11 10.95 -19.92 6.05
N TRP A 12 9.86 -19.61 5.36
CA TRP A 12 9.83 -18.61 4.30
C TRP A 12 9.03 -17.38 4.73
N ASN A 13 9.63 -16.20 4.59
CA ASN A 13 8.88 -14.95 4.74
C ASN A 13 8.29 -14.50 3.37
N HIS A 14 7.53 -13.41 3.39
CA HIS A 14 6.85 -12.90 2.18
C HIS A 14 7.83 -12.37 1.13
N ALA A 15 9.00 -11.84 1.51
CA ALA A 15 10.03 -11.40 0.57
C ALA A 15 10.77 -12.57 -0.07
N ASP A 16 11.00 -13.67 0.65
CA ASP A 16 11.54 -14.91 0.07
C ASP A 16 10.58 -15.46 -1.00
N LEU A 17 9.28 -15.40 -0.73
CA LEU A 17 8.25 -15.74 -1.70
C LEU A 17 8.30 -14.81 -2.93
N VAL A 18 8.43 -13.49 -2.75
CA VAL A 18 8.55 -12.55 -3.88
C VAL A 18 9.79 -12.87 -4.71
N LYS A 19 10.93 -13.11 -4.05
CA LYS A 19 12.18 -13.46 -4.73
C LYS A 19 12.07 -14.74 -5.54
N TYR A 20 11.38 -15.75 -5.01
CA TYR A 20 11.06 -16.96 -5.77
C TYR A 20 10.14 -16.67 -6.95
N LEU A 21 9.06 -15.89 -6.75
CA LEU A 21 8.16 -15.50 -7.83
C LEU A 21 8.89 -14.74 -8.94
N VAL A 22 9.86 -13.89 -8.59
CA VAL A 22 10.75 -13.25 -9.57
C VAL A 22 11.53 -14.28 -10.38
N SER A 23 12.08 -15.33 -9.75
CA SER A 23 12.83 -16.38 -10.45
C SER A 23 11.99 -17.25 -11.38
N VAL A 24 10.68 -17.34 -11.15
CA VAL A 24 9.74 -18.12 -11.98
C VAL A 24 8.79 -17.25 -12.79
N LYS A 25 8.97 -15.93 -12.81
CA LYS A 25 8.00 -14.99 -13.41
C LYS A 25 7.70 -15.28 -14.88
N ASP A 26 8.69 -15.78 -15.62
CA ASP A 26 8.58 -16.03 -17.06
C ASP A 26 7.84 -17.35 -17.39
N ILE A 27 7.55 -18.18 -16.39
CA ILE A 27 6.78 -19.42 -16.54
C ILE A 27 5.42 -19.38 -15.85
N LEU A 28 5.06 -18.25 -15.21
CA LEU A 28 3.74 -18.07 -14.62
C LEU A 28 2.69 -17.88 -15.72
N THR A 29 1.60 -18.63 -15.62
CA THR A 29 0.43 -18.45 -16.50
C THR A 29 -0.40 -17.24 -16.07
N ASP A 30 -1.16 -16.64 -17.00
CA ASP A 30 -2.04 -15.51 -16.68
C ASP A 30 -3.04 -15.84 -15.56
N THR A 31 -3.56 -17.07 -15.54
CA THR A 31 -4.45 -17.55 -14.48
C THR A 31 -3.77 -17.58 -13.11
N GLU A 32 -2.48 -17.93 -13.05
CA GLU A 32 -1.71 -17.89 -11.80
C GLU A 32 -1.42 -16.46 -11.37
N VAL A 33 -1.10 -15.56 -12.31
CA VAL A 33 -0.93 -14.13 -12.04
C VAL A 33 -2.21 -13.53 -11.47
N ASP A 34 -3.37 -13.80 -12.08
CA ASP A 34 -4.66 -13.28 -11.59
C ASP A 34 -5.01 -13.81 -10.20
N LYS A 35 -4.71 -15.09 -9.95
CA LYS A 35 -4.83 -15.67 -8.60
C LYS A 35 -3.90 -15.00 -7.59
N LEU A 36 -2.66 -14.67 -7.96
CA LEU A 36 -1.72 -13.96 -7.09
C LEU A 36 -2.22 -12.54 -6.77
N ARG A 37 -2.82 -11.84 -7.74
CA ARG A 37 -3.44 -10.52 -7.54
C ARG A 37 -4.60 -10.55 -6.56
N GLN A 38 -5.39 -11.63 -6.56
CA GLN A 38 -6.57 -11.78 -5.70
C GLN A 38 -6.27 -12.43 -4.34
N THR A 39 -5.05 -12.91 -4.12
CA THR A 39 -4.68 -13.57 -2.86
C THR A 39 -4.24 -12.54 -1.82
N SER A 40 -4.75 -12.66 -0.60
CA SER A 40 -4.25 -11.88 0.54
C SER A 40 -2.99 -12.53 1.13
N TRP A 41 -1.81 -12.12 0.66
CA TRP A 41 -0.54 -12.74 1.07
C TRP A 41 0.53 -11.75 1.56
N LEU A 42 0.33 -10.45 1.36
CA LEU A 42 1.29 -9.42 1.77
C LEU A 42 0.96 -8.84 3.15
N PRO A 43 1.93 -8.68 4.06
CA PRO A 43 1.74 -7.98 5.32
C PRO A 43 1.71 -6.46 5.13
N LYS A 44 1.03 -5.75 6.04
CA LYS A 44 0.99 -4.29 6.11
C LYS A 44 1.91 -3.80 7.24
N GLU A 45 2.68 -2.75 6.98
CA GLU A 45 3.59 -2.17 7.95
C GLU A 45 2.86 -1.68 9.20
N GLY A 46 3.45 -1.94 10.37
CA GLY A 46 2.92 -1.50 11.67
C GLY A 46 1.63 -2.22 12.11
N GLU A 47 1.15 -3.22 11.38
CA GLU A 47 -0.07 -3.92 11.77
C GLU A 47 0.18 -4.93 12.90
N PRO A 48 -0.50 -4.78 14.05
CA PRO A 48 -0.34 -5.73 15.15
C PRO A 48 -0.81 -7.12 14.74
N LYS A 49 -0.06 -8.15 15.17
CA LYS A 49 -0.45 -9.54 14.98
C LYS A 49 -1.72 -9.82 15.79
N ALA A 50 -2.74 -10.36 15.13
CA ALA A 50 -3.98 -10.75 15.80
C ALA A 50 -3.68 -11.94 16.73
N ILE A 51 -3.97 -11.77 18.01
CA ILE A 51 -3.91 -12.86 19.01
C ILE A 51 -5.27 -13.54 18.97
N PRO A 52 -5.37 -14.78 18.46
CA PRO A 52 -6.64 -15.48 18.46
C PRO A 52 -7.06 -15.80 19.91
N PRO A 53 -8.36 -15.89 20.21
CA PRO A 53 -8.81 -16.41 21.49
C PRO A 53 -8.20 -17.80 21.75
N PRO A 54 -7.97 -18.18 23.01
CA PRO A 54 -7.46 -19.51 23.36
C PRO A 54 -8.32 -20.59 22.70
N GLY A 55 -7.67 -21.65 22.20
CA GLY A 55 -8.40 -22.78 21.63
C GLY A 55 -9.28 -23.49 22.69
N PRO A 56 -10.13 -24.44 22.27
CA PRO A 56 -10.95 -25.25 23.18
C PRO A 56 -10.14 -25.91 24.31
N ASP A 57 -8.85 -26.17 24.06
CA ASP A 57 -7.91 -26.80 24.99
C ASP A 57 -7.19 -25.80 25.92
N GLY A 58 -7.59 -24.52 25.94
CA GLY A 58 -6.96 -23.47 26.74
C GLY A 58 -5.58 -23.02 26.27
N GLN A 59 -5.05 -23.60 25.19
CA GLN A 59 -3.76 -23.21 24.62
C GLN A 59 -3.86 -21.92 23.82
N ALA A 60 -2.94 -20.98 24.09
CA ALA A 60 -2.79 -19.75 23.32
C ALA A 60 -2.35 -20.08 21.89
N LEU A 61 -3.15 -19.67 20.90
CA LEU A 61 -2.81 -19.84 19.48
C LEU A 61 -1.72 -18.85 19.07
N LYS A 62 -0.87 -19.27 18.14
CA LYS A 62 0.20 -18.40 17.59
C LYS A 62 -0.43 -17.12 16.99
N PRO A 63 0.17 -15.94 17.23
CA PRO A 63 -0.30 -14.69 16.64
C PRO A 63 -0.32 -14.78 15.12
N LYS A 64 -1.42 -14.36 14.50
CA LYS A 64 -1.59 -14.38 13.05
C LYS A 64 -1.37 -12.99 12.48
N THR A 65 -0.51 -12.90 11.47
CA THR A 65 -0.34 -11.67 10.67
C THR A 65 -1.53 -11.53 9.73
N LYS A 66 -2.22 -10.39 9.78
CA LYS A 66 -3.23 -10.04 8.78
C LYS A 66 -2.56 -9.73 7.45
N ARG A 67 -3.11 -10.27 6.35
CA ARG A 67 -2.53 -10.15 5.02
C ARG A 67 -3.52 -9.47 4.07
N TYR A 68 -2.98 -8.85 3.03
CA TYR A 68 -3.70 -8.05 2.04
C TYR A 68 -3.28 -8.48 0.64
N PHE A 69 -4.15 -8.18 -0.33
CA PHE A 69 -3.76 -8.25 -1.73
C PHE A 69 -2.95 -7.01 -2.10
N ALA A 70 -2.10 -7.11 -3.13
CA ALA A 70 -1.12 -6.07 -3.46
C ALA A 70 -1.76 -4.70 -3.71
N SER A 71 -2.93 -4.66 -4.37
CA SER A 71 -3.62 -3.39 -4.66
C SER A 71 -4.28 -2.70 -3.46
N GLN A 72 -4.26 -3.28 -2.27
CA GLN A 72 -4.63 -2.56 -1.02
C GLN A 72 -3.47 -1.82 -0.39
N LEU A 73 -2.25 -2.07 -0.86
CA LEU A 73 -1.03 -1.58 -0.24
C LEU A 73 -0.29 -0.64 -1.18
N TYR A 74 0.56 0.17 -0.57
CA TYR A 74 1.48 1.08 -1.24
C TYR A 74 2.92 0.65 -1.00
N GLU A 75 3.82 1.04 -1.90
CA GLU A 75 5.24 0.88 -1.63
C GLU A 75 5.67 1.69 -0.39
N PRO A 76 6.61 1.17 0.42
CA PRO A 76 7.09 1.82 1.64
C PRO A 76 8.07 2.96 1.29
N SER A 77 7.57 3.97 0.58
CA SER A 77 8.29 5.21 0.27
C SER A 77 8.04 6.24 1.36
N VAL A 78 8.98 7.19 1.51
CA VAL A 78 8.85 8.30 2.46
C VAL A 78 7.58 9.11 2.18
N ALA A 79 7.29 9.39 0.90
CA ALA A 79 6.09 10.13 0.53
C ALA A 79 4.80 9.40 0.91
N ASN A 80 4.71 8.09 0.65
CA ASN A 80 3.52 7.31 1.03
C ASN A 80 3.38 7.20 2.56
N GLN A 81 4.51 7.15 3.28
CA GLN A 81 4.53 7.16 4.75
C GLN A 81 4.02 8.50 5.31
N GLU A 82 4.45 9.61 4.73
CA GLU A 82 4.01 10.96 5.14
C GLU A 82 2.51 11.18 4.92
N LEU A 83 1.94 10.54 3.89
CA LEU A 83 0.51 10.48 3.59
C LEU A 83 -0.25 9.45 4.43
N GLN A 84 0.42 8.76 5.35
CA GLN A 84 -0.17 7.72 6.22
C GLN A 84 -0.90 6.61 5.43
N LEU A 85 -0.41 6.29 4.22
CA LEU A 85 -0.99 5.25 3.38
C LEU A 85 -0.67 3.85 3.94
N PRO A 86 -1.51 2.83 3.63
CA PRO A 86 -1.23 1.46 4.05
C PRO A 86 -0.03 0.89 3.29
N LEU A 87 1.15 0.89 3.90
CA LEU A 87 2.38 0.44 3.25
C LEU A 87 2.54 -1.08 3.36
N VAL A 88 3.13 -1.71 2.34
CA VAL A 88 3.58 -3.10 2.47
C VAL A 88 4.74 -3.19 3.46
N GLU A 89 4.62 -4.08 4.44
CA GLU A 89 5.76 -4.40 5.30
C GLU A 89 6.81 -5.10 4.44
N TRP A 90 8.04 -4.59 4.45
CA TRP A 90 9.13 -5.14 3.65
C TRP A 90 10.39 -5.35 4.50
N PRO A 91 11.04 -6.52 4.45
CA PRO A 91 12.27 -6.76 5.18
C PRO A 91 13.43 -6.02 4.51
N GLY A 92 14.04 -5.11 5.25
CA GLY A 92 15.21 -4.36 4.80
C GLY A 92 14.88 -3.17 3.90
N LYS A 93 15.86 -2.72 3.11
CA LYS A 93 15.74 -1.49 2.32
C LYS A 93 14.93 -1.73 1.05
N TRP A 94 13.78 -1.08 0.93
CA TRP A 94 12.99 -1.04 -0.30
C TRP A 94 13.73 -0.30 -1.44
N ARG A 95 13.62 -0.83 -2.66
CA ARG A 95 14.13 -0.20 -3.88
C ARG A 95 13.10 -0.33 -4.98
N SER A 96 12.44 0.76 -5.35
CA SER A 96 11.37 0.77 -6.38
C SER A 96 11.83 0.28 -7.77
N THR A 97 13.14 0.20 -8.01
CA THR A 97 13.74 -0.29 -9.26
C THR A 97 14.11 -1.78 -9.22
N SER A 98 13.97 -2.46 -8.08
CA SER A 98 14.30 -3.88 -7.96
C SER A 98 13.30 -4.77 -8.72
N GLU A 99 13.71 -5.99 -9.05
CA GLU A 99 12.82 -6.94 -9.73
C GLU A 99 11.64 -7.35 -8.82
N GLU A 100 11.86 -7.41 -7.51
CA GLU A 100 10.81 -7.64 -6.52
C GLU A 100 9.78 -6.51 -6.53
N ALA A 101 10.21 -5.25 -6.53
CA ALA A 101 9.32 -4.11 -6.60
C ALA A 101 8.55 -4.09 -7.92
N LYS A 102 9.23 -4.30 -9.06
CA LYS A 102 8.59 -4.40 -10.38
C LYS A 102 7.53 -5.49 -10.42
N LEU A 103 7.83 -6.67 -9.87
CA LEU A 103 6.86 -7.77 -9.78
C LEU A 103 5.66 -7.36 -8.92
N LEU A 104 5.88 -6.77 -7.75
CA LEU A 104 4.77 -6.33 -6.90
C LEU A 104 3.91 -5.24 -7.55
N PHE A 105 4.51 -4.30 -8.27
CA PHE A 105 3.77 -3.32 -9.07
C PHE A 105 2.95 -3.99 -10.18
N PHE A 106 3.52 -4.98 -10.86
CA PHE A 106 2.80 -5.78 -11.86
C PHE A 106 1.63 -6.58 -11.26
N LEU A 107 1.77 -7.01 -10.01
CA LEU A 107 0.71 -7.64 -9.21
C LEU A 107 -0.28 -6.64 -8.60
N GLY A 108 -0.08 -5.33 -8.79
CA GLY A 108 -1.02 -4.28 -8.42
C GLY A 108 -0.64 -3.46 -7.19
N LEU A 109 0.56 -3.61 -6.63
CA LEU A 109 1.05 -2.71 -5.57
C LEU A 109 1.03 -1.26 -6.07
N ASN A 110 0.53 -0.33 -5.25
CA ASN A 110 0.42 1.07 -5.64
C ASN A 110 1.75 1.82 -5.39
N LYS A 111 2.19 2.61 -6.37
CA LYS A 111 3.35 3.51 -6.21
C LYS A 111 2.98 4.82 -5.52
N MET A 112 1.82 5.36 -5.89
CA MET A 112 1.26 6.62 -5.43
C MET A 112 -0.27 6.50 -5.32
N PRO A 113 -0.93 7.33 -4.49
CA PRO A 113 -2.38 7.35 -4.40
C PRO A 113 -3.04 7.76 -5.72
N SER A 114 -4.28 7.29 -5.95
CA SER A 114 -5.13 7.86 -7.00
C SER A 114 -5.47 9.31 -6.67
N VAL A 115 -5.88 10.08 -7.68
CA VAL A 115 -6.33 11.47 -7.47
C VAL A 115 -7.45 11.50 -6.43
N ASP A 116 -8.46 10.65 -6.57
CA ASP A 116 -9.61 10.64 -5.65
C ASP A 116 -9.18 10.35 -4.21
N ALA A 117 -8.36 9.31 -4.00
CA ALA A 117 -7.85 8.98 -2.67
C ALA A 117 -6.99 10.11 -2.09
N LEU A 118 -6.19 10.78 -2.92
CA LEU A 118 -5.36 11.89 -2.50
C LEU A 118 -6.19 13.13 -2.14
N LEU A 119 -7.24 13.43 -2.91
CA LEU A 119 -8.15 14.54 -2.62
C LEU A 119 -8.99 14.27 -1.37
N ASP A 120 -9.37 13.01 -1.11
CA ASP A 120 -10.02 12.63 0.15
C ASP A 120 -9.11 12.88 1.36
N LEU A 121 -7.81 12.58 1.24
CA LEU A 121 -6.82 12.91 2.28
C LEU A 121 -6.66 14.42 2.44
N ALA A 122 -6.60 15.16 1.33
CA ALA A 122 -6.50 16.62 1.32
C ALA A 122 -7.80 17.31 1.80
N ALA A 123 -8.93 16.62 1.81
CA ALA A 123 -10.17 17.13 2.36
C ALA A 123 -10.43 16.69 3.80
N ASN A 124 -9.49 15.98 4.44
CA ASN A 124 -9.69 15.46 5.78
C ASN A 124 -9.91 16.63 6.78
N PRO A 125 -11.08 16.68 7.46
CA PRO A 125 -11.41 17.79 8.36
C PRO A 125 -10.73 17.65 9.73
N LYS A 126 -10.24 16.46 10.08
CA LYS A 126 -9.73 16.16 11.42
C LYS A 126 -8.21 16.28 11.53
N ASP A 127 -7.49 16.06 10.43
CA ASP A 127 -6.04 16.05 10.40
C ASP A 127 -5.51 17.14 9.47
N VAL A 128 -5.13 18.27 10.07
CA VAL A 128 -4.60 19.44 9.35
C VAL A 128 -3.26 19.12 8.70
N GLN A 129 -2.39 18.37 9.37
CA GLN A 129 -1.06 18.06 8.86
C GLN A 129 -1.14 17.10 7.68
N LEU A 130 -1.98 16.06 7.78
CA LEU A 130 -2.22 15.13 6.68
C LEU A 130 -2.82 15.84 5.47
N ARG A 131 -3.77 16.77 5.70
CA ARG A 131 -4.33 17.60 4.64
C ARG A 131 -3.27 18.42 3.91
N GLU A 132 -2.43 19.14 4.64
CA GLU A 132 -1.36 19.97 4.06
C GLU A 132 -0.37 19.13 3.27
N LYS A 133 0.06 17.98 3.81
CA LYS A 133 0.95 17.04 3.12
C LYS A 133 0.32 16.46 1.85
N ALA A 134 -0.96 16.08 1.91
CA ALA A 134 -1.68 15.56 0.75
C ALA A 134 -1.83 16.62 -0.35
N LEU A 135 -2.15 17.87 0.02
CA LEU A 135 -2.21 18.98 -0.93
C LEU A 135 -0.83 19.28 -1.53
N GLN A 136 0.22 19.33 -0.71
CA GLN A 136 1.59 19.53 -1.19
C GLN A 136 2.00 18.43 -2.17
N PHE A 137 1.75 17.16 -1.82
CA PHE A 137 2.03 16.02 -2.69
C PHE A 137 1.26 16.13 -4.02
N PHE A 138 -0.03 16.49 -3.99
CA PHE A 138 -0.82 16.69 -5.20
C PHE A 138 -0.22 17.77 -6.13
N LEU A 139 0.24 18.88 -5.57
CA LEU A 139 0.83 19.98 -6.33
C LEU A 139 2.21 19.61 -6.91
N GLU A 140 3.06 18.96 -6.11
CA GLU A 140 4.39 18.50 -6.55
C GLU A 140 4.30 17.45 -7.66
N HIS A 141 3.33 16.53 -7.56
CA HIS A 141 3.08 15.46 -8.52
C HIS A 141 1.99 15.79 -9.55
N PHE A 142 1.60 17.06 -9.69
CA PHE A 142 0.49 17.44 -10.57
C PHE A 142 0.71 17.02 -12.04
N ALA A 143 1.97 16.95 -12.48
CA ALA A 143 2.31 16.47 -13.82
C ALA A 143 1.83 15.02 -14.09
N ASP A 144 1.83 14.16 -13.07
CA ASP A 144 1.35 12.78 -13.14
C ASP A 144 -0.18 12.72 -13.15
N TYR A 145 -0.84 13.68 -12.48
CA TYR A 145 -2.29 13.72 -12.31
C TYR A 145 -3.03 14.53 -13.38
N ARG A 146 -2.36 15.46 -14.08
CA ARG A 146 -3.00 16.40 -15.03
C ARG A 146 -3.88 15.73 -16.09
N ALA A 147 -3.50 14.52 -16.52
CA ALA A 147 -4.21 13.80 -17.57
C ALA A 147 -5.59 13.31 -17.09
N VAL A 148 -5.72 12.98 -15.81
CA VAL A 148 -6.90 12.36 -15.21
C VAL A 148 -7.69 13.32 -14.30
N TYR A 149 -7.04 14.34 -13.73
CA TYR A 149 -7.70 15.31 -12.87
C TYR A 149 -8.68 16.19 -13.66
N ARG A 150 -9.95 16.15 -13.26
CA ARG A 150 -11.04 16.96 -13.84
C ARG A 150 -11.85 17.58 -12.69
N PRO A 151 -11.58 18.84 -12.32
CA PRO A 151 -12.30 19.48 -11.22
C PRO A 151 -13.81 19.52 -11.54
N ASN A 152 -14.62 19.12 -10.57
CA ASN A 152 -16.08 19.17 -10.65
C ASN A 152 -16.67 19.51 -9.28
N SER A 153 -17.97 19.81 -9.23
CA SER A 153 -18.67 20.23 -8.01
C SER A 153 -18.87 19.12 -6.97
N GLU A 154 -18.68 17.87 -7.34
CA GLU A 154 -18.81 16.71 -6.45
C GLU A 154 -17.50 16.38 -5.72
N MET A 155 -16.37 16.97 -6.16
CA MET A 155 -15.09 16.81 -5.49
C MET A 155 -15.11 17.43 -4.10
N PRO A 156 -14.45 16.79 -3.12
CA PRO A 156 -14.45 17.29 -1.76
C PRO A 156 -13.70 18.64 -1.67
N ALA A 157 -14.08 19.49 -0.73
CA ALA A 157 -13.41 20.77 -0.51
C ALA A 157 -12.03 20.54 0.12
N PHE A 158 -10.99 20.53 -0.71
CA PHE A 158 -9.61 20.24 -0.30
C PHE A 158 -8.70 21.49 -0.27
N VAL A 159 -9.14 22.61 -0.86
CA VAL A 159 -8.39 23.87 -0.87
C VAL A 159 -8.75 24.68 0.38
N PRO A 160 -7.77 25.04 1.25
CA PRO A 160 -8.05 25.85 2.43
C PRO A 160 -8.40 27.28 2.03
N CYS A 161 -9.61 27.75 2.37
CA CYS A 161 -10.07 29.10 2.04
C CYS A 161 -9.53 30.22 2.96
N ASP A 162 -8.88 29.89 4.09
CA ASP A 162 -8.43 30.89 5.07
C ASP A 162 -7.09 30.54 5.75
N GLY A 163 -6.27 29.73 5.08
CA GLY A 163 -5.05 29.12 5.63
C GLY A 163 -3.73 29.82 5.31
N GLY A 164 -3.72 31.12 5.03
CA GLY A 164 -2.47 31.91 4.99
C GLY A 164 -1.42 31.53 3.93
N LEU A 165 -1.78 30.80 2.85
CA LEU A 165 -0.86 30.51 1.74
C LEU A 165 -0.53 31.75 0.88
N PHE A 166 -1.28 32.85 1.05
CA PHE A 166 -0.93 34.15 0.50
C PHE A 166 -0.23 34.97 1.58
N LYS A 167 1.11 34.99 1.55
CA LYS A 167 1.84 36.11 2.17
C LYS A 167 1.44 37.36 1.40
N THR A 168 0.66 38.23 2.03
CA THR A 168 0.43 39.59 1.55
C THR A 168 1.78 40.30 1.47
N TRP A 169 2.12 40.79 0.28
CA TRP A 169 3.33 41.56 -0.02
C TRP A 169 3.28 42.95 0.59
#